data_AF-A0A5J4R9G9-F1
#
_entry.id   AF-A0A5J4R9G9-F1
#
_cell.length_a   1.000
_cell.length_b   1.000
_cell.length_c   1.000
_cell.angle_alpha   90.00
_cell.angle_beta   90.00
_cell.angle_gamma   90.00
#
_symmetry.space_group_name_H-M   'P 1'
#
loop_
_entity.id
_entity.type
_entity.pdbx_description
1 polymer ?
#
loop_
_entity_poly.entity_id
_entity_poly.type
_entity_poly.pdbx_seq_one_letter_code
_entity_poly.pdbx_strand_id
1 'polypeptide(L)'
;MNIDFPPPSKGTYNNAGSSRRLANYLEHEDMERMEQGIYTEGFFNLTDDNIYKSQVIKDIDSNTGQLLKTDVKFYAIHVSPSEKELQTMGRTEQEQAEAMKRYIREVVIPEYAKNFNKGLSAEDIKFYGKIHFDRSRSDNELNMHCHLIVSRKDQAGKKKLSPLTNHKNTKKGAIKGGFDRANLFQQAEQGFDKLFNYDRQLTESFEYYNTMKNGSISDQFKMQERQISGEKENKQPVNIENKVENKYENKYEDYQSVNQENKKENIQNFNQSDLGLSSVLGLLTLDTSDKEEEQIPVKRKKKKPKRGFRR
;
A
#
# COMPACT_ATOMS: atom_id res chain seq x y z
N MET A 1 0.09 7.70 -3.35
CA MET A 1 -0.21 7.46 -1.93
C MET A 1 0.12 6.03 -1.58
N ASN A 2 1.03 5.77 -0.63
CA ASN A 2 1.33 4.40 -0.18
C ASN A 2 0.69 4.13 1.18
N ILE A 3 -0.11 3.07 1.28
CA ILE A 3 -0.69 2.58 2.53
C ILE A 3 -0.38 1.10 2.66
N ASP A 4 0.20 0.69 3.79
CA ASP A 4 0.50 -0.71 4.05
C ASP A 4 0.12 -1.15 5.47
N PHE A 5 0.01 -2.46 5.62
CA PHE A 5 -0.27 -3.11 6.90
C PHE A 5 0.92 -3.99 7.25
N PRO A 6 1.79 -3.55 8.19
CA PRO A 6 2.91 -4.34 8.62
C PRO A 6 2.47 -5.72 9.11
N PRO A 7 3.13 -6.80 8.66
CA PRO A 7 2.77 -8.14 9.09
C PRO A 7 2.98 -8.27 10.61
N PRO A 8 2.09 -8.97 11.33
CA PRO A 8 2.30 -9.28 12.73
C PRO A 8 3.63 -10.02 12.92
N SER A 9 4.47 -9.54 13.83
CA SER A 9 5.78 -10.14 14.11
C SER A 9 5.93 -10.45 15.60
N LYS A 10 6.99 -11.17 15.99
CA LYS A 10 7.34 -11.34 17.41
C LYS A 10 7.97 -10.09 18.03
N GLY A 11 8.39 -9.12 17.21
CA GLY A 11 9.09 -7.90 17.59
C GLY A 11 8.17 -6.71 17.83
N THR A 12 8.50 -5.57 17.24
CA THR A 12 7.79 -4.28 17.38
C THR A 12 6.30 -4.37 17.05
N TYR A 13 5.96 -5.06 15.95
CA TYR A 13 4.59 -5.21 15.46
C TYR A 13 3.85 -6.41 16.06
N ASN A 14 4.27 -6.90 17.22
CA ASN A 14 3.51 -7.93 17.94
C ASN A 14 2.18 -7.36 18.42
N ASN A 15 1.10 -7.89 17.88
CA ASN A 15 -0.24 -7.39 18.13
C ASN A 15 -1.14 -8.36 18.92
N ALA A 16 -0.62 -9.49 19.41
CA ALA A 16 -1.39 -10.39 20.28
C ALA A 16 -1.42 -9.92 21.75
N GLY A 17 -0.44 -9.09 22.13
CA GLY A 17 -0.29 -8.52 23.47
C GLY A 17 -0.57 -7.02 23.53
N SER A 18 0.12 -6.35 24.45
CA SER A 18 0.03 -4.90 24.66
C SER A 18 0.59 -4.10 23.49
N SER A 19 -0.06 -2.99 23.17
CA SER A 19 0.40 -1.97 22.21
C SER A 19 1.64 -1.20 22.67
N ARG A 20 2.06 -1.36 23.93
CA ARG A 20 3.23 -0.69 24.53
C ARG A 20 4.50 -0.79 23.70
N ARG A 21 4.77 -1.96 23.10
CA ARG A 21 5.99 -2.14 22.30
C ARG A 21 5.99 -1.23 21.07
N LEU A 22 4.88 -1.22 20.34
CA LEU A 22 4.72 -0.36 19.17
C LEU A 22 4.73 1.12 19.59
N ALA A 23 3.96 1.49 20.62
CA ALA A 23 3.90 2.88 21.07
C ALA A 23 5.27 3.41 21.58
N ASN A 24 6.06 2.57 22.26
CA ASN A 24 7.43 2.92 22.64
C ASN A 24 8.35 3.10 21.43
N TYR A 25 8.23 2.22 20.44
CA TYR A 25 9.02 2.30 19.22
C TYR A 25 8.72 3.60 18.47
N LEU A 26 7.44 3.98 18.34
CA LEU A 26 7.07 5.24 17.67
C LEU A 26 7.60 6.48 18.40
N GLU A 27 7.64 6.51 19.73
CA GLU A 27 8.31 7.61 20.44
C GLU A 27 9.85 7.59 20.31
N HIS A 28 10.46 6.41 20.14
CA HIS A 28 11.92 6.35 19.95
C HIS A 28 12.34 6.93 18.60
N GLU A 29 11.50 6.86 17.56
CA GLU A 29 11.81 7.47 16.26
C GLU A 29 11.94 9.00 16.34
N ASP A 30 11.29 9.64 17.32
CA ASP A 30 11.41 11.08 17.55
C ASP A 30 12.60 11.48 18.45
N MET A 31 13.27 10.52 19.09
CA MET A 31 14.26 10.80 20.14
C MET A 31 15.42 11.64 19.63
N GLU A 32 15.95 11.33 18.43
CA GLU A 32 17.04 12.08 17.80
C GLU A 32 16.65 13.54 17.53
N ARG A 33 15.41 13.79 17.06
CA ARG A 33 14.89 15.14 16.85
C ARG A 33 14.70 15.88 18.17
N MET A 34 14.17 15.20 19.19
CA MET A 34 13.99 15.79 20.53
C MET A 34 15.32 16.18 21.17
N GLU A 35 16.38 15.36 21.03
CA GLU A 35 17.72 15.67 21.52
C GLU A 35 18.32 16.91 20.86
N GLN A 36 17.99 17.13 19.58
CA GLN A 36 18.39 18.32 18.83
C GLN A 36 17.47 19.53 19.08
N GLY A 37 16.44 19.40 19.93
CA GLY A 37 15.45 20.45 20.19
C GLY A 37 14.54 20.74 18.99
N ILE A 38 14.46 19.81 18.04
CA ILE A 38 13.63 19.90 16.84
C ILE A 38 12.20 19.47 17.19
N TYR A 39 11.23 20.16 16.59
CA TYR A 39 9.81 19.86 16.74
C TYR A 39 9.46 18.41 16.31
N THR A 40 8.61 17.77 17.12
CA THR A 40 8.04 16.44 16.89
C THR A 40 6.54 16.45 17.17
N GLU A 41 5.83 15.50 16.57
CA GLU A 41 4.37 15.41 16.67
C GLU A 41 3.93 14.47 17.80
N GLY A 42 2.91 14.89 18.54
CA GLY A 42 2.25 14.05 19.53
C GLY A 42 1.42 12.93 18.88
N PHE A 43 0.94 11.97 19.68
CA PHE A 43 -0.12 11.10 19.17
C PHE A 43 -1.41 11.92 18.97
N PHE A 44 -2.23 11.52 18.00
CA PHE A 44 -3.53 12.11 17.74
C PHE A 44 -4.58 11.03 17.49
N ASN A 45 -5.86 11.38 17.60
CA ASN A 45 -6.98 10.53 17.22
C ASN A 45 -7.94 11.31 16.31
N LEU A 46 -9.21 10.88 16.19
CA LEU A 46 -10.20 11.54 15.36
C LEU A 46 -10.43 13.02 15.73
N THR A 47 -10.36 13.38 17.02
CA THR A 47 -10.74 14.69 17.55
C THR A 47 -9.62 15.42 18.28
N ASP A 48 -8.74 14.68 18.94
CA ASP A 48 -7.73 15.20 19.84
C ASP A 48 -6.32 15.07 19.26
N ASP A 49 -5.49 16.04 19.58
CA ASP A 49 -4.05 16.06 19.32
C ASP A 49 -3.27 15.95 20.64
N ASN A 50 -1.94 15.76 20.54
CA ASN A 50 -1.01 15.76 21.69
C ASN A 50 -1.37 14.75 22.80
N ILE A 51 -1.86 13.58 22.40
CA ILE A 51 -2.22 12.49 23.30
C ILE A 51 -0.94 11.82 23.82
N TYR A 52 -0.86 11.61 25.13
CA TYR A 52 0.26 10.91 25.74
C TYR A 52 0.26 9.42 25.38
N LYS A 53 1.45 8.85 25.13
CA LYS A 53 1.63 7.40 24.91
C LYS A 53 0.96 6.53 25.96
N SER A 54 1.04 6.91 27.24
CA SER A 54 0.44 6.14 28.33
C SER A 54 -1.07 5.99 28.15
N GLN A 55 -1.74 7.03 27.65
CA GLN A 55 -3.15 7.04 27.32
C GLN A 55 -3.43 6.14 26.11
N VAL A 56 -2.64 6.24 25.03
CA VAL A 56 -2.74 5.36 23.85
C VAL A 56 -2.69 3.88 24.26
N ILE A 57 -1.69 3.51 25.07
CA ILE A 57 -1.50 2.14 25.54
C ILE A 57 -2.72 1.68 26.34
N LYS A 58 -3.15 2.48 27.32
CA LYS A 58 -4.31 2.17 28.17
C LYS A 58 -5.56 1.97 27.32
N ASP A 59 -5.80 2.84 26.36
CA ASP A 59 -7.01 2.85 25.57
C ASP A 59 -7.10 1.69 24.58
N ILE A 60 -5.98 1.34 23.93
CA ILE A 60 -5.92 0.20 23.01
C ILE A 60 -5.97 -1.12 23.80
N ASP A 61 -5.20 -1.23 24.88
CA ASP A 61 -5.07 -2.49 25.63
C ASP A 61 -6.34 -2.84 26.42
N SER A 62 -7.11 -1.82 26.84
CA SER A 62 -8.42 -2.02 27.48
C SER A 62 -9.54 -2.38 26.50
N ASN A 63 -9.40 -2.06 25.20
CA ASN A 63 -10.44 -2.36 24.19
C ASN A 63 -10.32 -3.78 23.60
N THR A 64 -10.18 -4.78 24.48
CA THR A 64 -9.89 -6.17 24.09
C THR A 64 -10.97 -7.18 24.50
N GLY A 65 -12.17 -6.67 24.81
CA GLY A 65 -13.32 -7.49 25.21
C GLY A 65 -13.61 -8.64 24.24
N GLN A 66 -13.77 -9.85 24.80
CA GLN A 66 -14.03 -11.10 24.06
C GLN A 66 -12.93 -11.52 23.06
N LEU A 67 -11.72 -10.97 23.19
CA LEU A 67 -10.54 -11.46 22.50
C LEU A 67 -9.77 -12.41 23.41
N LEU A 68 -9.33 -13.54 22.87
CA LEU A 68 -8.49 -14.51 23.58
C LEU A 68 -7.06 -13.98 23.74
N LYS A 69 -6.24 -14.65 24.56
CA LYS A 69 -4.84 -14.23 24.76
C LYS A 69 -4.03 -14.19 23.46
N THR A 70 -4.27 -15.15 22.56
CA THR A 70 -3.57 -15.28 21.28
C THR A 70 -4.21 -14.47 20.14
N ASP A 71 -5.39 -13.90 20.36
CA ASP A 71 -6.06 -13.08 19.36
C ASP A 71 -5.27 -11.80 19.10
N VAL A 72 -5.21 -11.35 17.85
CA VAL A 72 -4.79 -9.99 17.51
C VAL A 72 -5.63 -8.98 18.32
N LYS A 73 -5.03 -7.92 18.84
CA LYS A 73 -5.66 -6.85 19.65
C LYS A 73 -5.73 -5.52 18.92
N PHE A 74 -4.75 -5.25 18.07
CA PHE A 74 -4.67 -4.04 17.24
C PHE A 74 -3.99 -4.35 15.90
N TYR A 75 -4.06 -3.41 14.97
CA TYR A 75 -3.36 -3.45 13.69
C TYR A 75 -2.53 -2.18 13.55
N ALA A 76 -1.31 -2.32 13.04
CA ALA A 76 -0.53 -1.19 12.57
C ALA A 76 -0.93 -0.89 11.12
N ILE A 77 -0.97 0.39 10.77
CA ILE A 77 -1.12 0.87 9.40
C ILE A 77 -0.07 1.95 9.18
N HIS A 78 0.60 1.92 8.04
CA HIS A 78 1.46 3.00 7.60
C HIS A 78 0.75 3.76 6.49
N VAL A 79 0.82 5.09 6.57
CA VAL A 79 0.37 6.00 5.52
C VAL A 79 1.56 6.86 5.16
N SER A 80 2.03 6.71 3.93
CA SER A 80 3.25 7.35 3.42
C SER A 80 2.92 7.99 2.08
N PRO A 81 2.61 9.30 2.06
CA PRO A 81 2.48 10.05 0.83
C PRO A 81 3.81 10.10 0.08
N SER A 82 3.76 10.29 -1.24
CA SER A 82 4.95 10.59 -2.04
C SER A 82 5.43 12.01 -1.78
N GLU A 83 6.64 12.32 -2.21
CA GLU A 83 7.20 13.68 -2.12
C GLU A 83 6.28 14.73 -2.76
N LYS A 84 5.73 14.46 -3.95
CA LYS A 84 4.78 15.36 -4.63
C LYS A 84 3.49 15.57 -3.83
N GLU A 85 3.01 14.51 -3.18
CA GLU A 85 1.83 14.57 -2.31
C GLU A 85 2.12 15.42 -1.07
N LEU A 86 3.31 15.26 -0.46
CA LEU A 86 3.75 16.08 0.68
C LEU A 86 3.89 17.55 0.29
N GLN A 87 4.47 17.86 -0.87
CA GLN A 87 4.55 19.23 -1.40
C GLN A 87 3.15 19.86 -1.59
N THR A 88 2.15 19.04 -1.91
CA THR A 88 0.75 19.49 -2.04
C THR A 88 0.08 19.69 -0.67
N MET A 89 0.49 18.91 0.34
CA MET A 89 0.00 19.03 1.72
C MET A 89 0.49 20.32 2.41
N GLY A 90 1.64 20.86 2.03
CA GLY A 90 2.17 22.10 2.61
C GLY A 90 3.61 22.38 2.23
N ARG A 91 4.05 23.62 2.47
CA ARG A 91 5.44 24.07 2.23
C ARG A 91 6.36 23.82 3.42
N THR A 92 5.79 23.77 4.63
CA THR A 92 6.53 23.52 5.87
C THR A 92 6.16 22.16 6.46
N GLU A 93 7.05 21.59 7.26
CA GLU A 93 6.77 20.37 8.02
C GLU A 93 5.49 20.48 8.87
N GLN A 94 5.23 21.64 9.47
CA GLN A 94 4.03 21.86 10.30
C GLN A 94 2.75 21.86 9.46
N GLU A 95 2.74 22.59 8.34
CA GLU A 95 1.59 22.59 7.41
C GLU A 95 1.31 21.18 6.88
N GLN A 96 2.37 20.44 6.52
CA GLN A 96 2.26 19.06 6.06
C GLN A 96 1.71 18.13 7.15
N ALA A 97 2.14 18.29 8.41
CA ALA A 97 1.65 17.48 9.51
C ALA A 97 0.17 17.76 9.82
N GLU A 98 -0.26 19.01 9.80
CA GLU A 98 -1.67 19.40 9.94
C GLU A 98 -2.53 18.84 8.80
N ALA A 99 -2.06 18.98 7.56
CA ALA A 99 -2.71 18.42 6.37
C ALA A 99 -2.76 16.88 6.41
N MET A 100 -1.72 16.21 6.88
CA MET A 100 -1.70 14.77 7.07
C MET A 100 -2.74 14.34 8.11
N LYS A 101 -2.80 15.00 9.28
CA LYS A 101 -3.85 14.72 10.30
C LYS A 101 -5.24 14.89 9.69
N ARG A 102 -5.46 15.97 8.94
CA ARG A 102 -6.72 16.24 8.23
C ARG A 102 -7.06 15.11 7.25
N TYR A 103 -6.11 14.69 6.43
CA TYR A 103 -6.28 13.59 5.48
C TYR A 103 -6.62 12.26 6.18
N ILE A 104 -5.96 11.96 7.30
CA ILE A 104 -6.26 10.77 8.10
C ILE A 104 -7.69 10.82 8.64
N ARG A 105 -8.12 11.98 9.18
CA ARG A 105 -9.43 12.19 9.79
C ARG A 105 -10.58 12.22 8.77
N GLU A 106 -10.39 12.91 7.65
CA GLU A 106 -11.45 13.15 6.64
C GLU A 106 -11.53 12.06 5.56
N VAL A 107 -10.45 11.32 5.33
CA VAL A 107 -10.39 10.33 4.23
C VAL A 107 -10.04 8.94 4.74
N VAL A 108 -8.85 8.74 5.32
CA VAL A 108 -8.34 7.39 5.57
C VAL A 108 -9.19 6.62 6.57
N ILE A 109 -9.54 7.21 7.71
CA ILE A 109 -10.33 6.55 8.75
C ILE A 109 -11.80 6.36 8.31
N PRO A 110 -12.49 7.34 7.70
CA PRO A 110 -13.80 7.14 7.13
C PRO A 110 -13.85 6.00 6.09
N GLU A 111 -12.89 5.95 5.15
CA GLU A 111 -12.85 4.89 4.14
C GLU A 111 -12.48 3.54 4.77
N TYR A 112 -11.60 3.52 5.78
CA TYR A 112 -11.32 2.33 6.58
C TYR A 112 -12.59 1.78 7.26
N ALA A 113 -13.43 2.64 7.85
CA ALA A 113 -14.67 2.25 8.51
C ALA A 113 -15.69 1.67 7.51
N LYS A 114 -15.95 2.38 6.41
CA LYS A 114 -16.92 1.98 5.38
C LYS A 114 -16.56 0.64 4.76
N ASN A 115 -15.27 0.37 4.54
CA ASN A 115 -14.78 -0.84 3.88
C ASN A 115 -15.13 -2.14 4.63
N PHE A 116 -15.48 -2.06 5.92
CA PHE A 116 -15.97 -3.24 6.63
C PHE A 116 -17.37 -3.71 6.22
N ASN A 117 -18.16 -2.85 5.57
CA ASN A 117 -19.56 -3.11 5.22
C ASN A 117 -20.42 -3.50 6.45
N LYS A 118 -20.20 -2.82 7.58
CA LYS A 118 -20.85 -3.09 8.88
C LYS A 118 -21.62 -1.88 9.45
N GLY A 119 -21.93 -0.90 8.60
CA GLY A 119 -22.54 0.38 9.02
C GLY A 119 -21.68 1.08 10.06
N LEU A 120 -20.38 1.17 9.80
CA LEU A 120 -19.42 1.84 10.65
C LEU A 120 -19.10 3.22 10.07
N SER A 121 -18.85 4.14 10.98
CA SER A 121 -18.41 5.51 10.74
C SER A 121 -16.99 5.69 11.29
N ALA A 122 -16.38 6.87 11.07
CA ALA A 122 -15.04 7.14 11.58
C ALA A 122 -15.01 7.13 13.11
N GLU A 123 -16.09 7.56 13.75
CA GLU A 123 -16.30 7.62 15.20
C GLU A 123 -16.32 6.22 15.85
N ASP A 124 -16.65 5.19 15.07
CA ASP A 124 -16.62 3.80 15.54
C ASP A 124 -15.19 3.22 15.54
N ILE A 125 -14.22 3.87 14.91
CA ILE A 125 -12.85 3.36 14.79
C ILE A 125 -12.00 3.89 15.93
N LYS A 126 -11.58 2.99 16.83
CA LYS A 126 -10.61 3.32 17.87
C LYS A 126 -9.19 3.29 17.29
N PHE A 127 -8.63 4.46 17.00
CA PHE A 127 -7.26 4.57 16.50
C PHE A 127 -6.48 5.69 17.18
N TYR A 128 -5.15 5.57 17.11
CA TYR A 128 -4.22 6.64 17.41
C TYR A 128 -3.17 6.71 16.31
N GLY A 129 -2.92 7.91 15.79
CA GLY A 129 -1.88 8.18 14.81
C GLY A 129 -0.68 8.87 15.45
N LYS A 130 0.50 8.72 14.82
CA LYS A 130 1.70 9.52 15.10
C LYS A 130 2.42 9.80 13.80
N ILE A 131 2.83 11.06 13.60
CA ILE A 131 3.52 11.52 12.40
C ILE A 131 5.01 11.59 12.71
N HIS A 132 5.84 11.05 11.83
CA HIS A 132 7.29 11.21 11.87
C HIS A 132 7.74 11.95 10.61
N PHE A 133 8.77 12.77 10.75
CA PHE A 133 9.25 13.69 9.71
C PHE A 133 10.39 13.11 8.88
N ASP A 134 11.10 12.10 9.39
CA ASP A 134 12.25 11.50 8.72
C ASP A 134 12.18 9.96 8.71
N ARG A 135 12.79 9.36 7.68
CA ARG A 135 13.18 7.96 7.66
C ARG A 135 14.70 7.97 7.66
N SER A 136 15.32 7.62 8.78
CA SER A 136 16.77 7.60 9.03
C SER A 136 17.62 6.70 8.10
N ARG A 137 17.10 6.26 6.95
CA ARG A 137 17.72 5.27 6.05
C ARG A 137 17.63 5.60 4.56
N SER A 138 17.19 6.80 4.15
CA SER A 138 17.14 7.17 2.72
C SER A 138 17.57 8.61 2.48
N ASP A 139 18.32 8.83 1.40
CA ASP A 139 18.81 10.14 0.93
C ASP A 139 17.69 11.08 0.42
N ASN A 140 16.41 10.75 0.66
CA ASN A 140 15.27 11.55 0.20
C ASN A 140 14.94 12.65 1.22
N GLU A 141 14.79 13.90 0.76
CA GLU A 141 14.61 15.09 1.60
C GLU A 141 13.22 15.20 2.27
N LEU A 142 12.20 14.54 1.74
CA LEU A 142 10.82 14.55 2.28
C LEU A 142 10.32 13.14 2.56
N ASN A 143 10.38 12.73 3.82
CA ASN A 143 10.00 11.39 4.28
C ASN A 143 8.89 11.38 5.34
N MET A 144 8.06 12.43 5.39
CA MET A 144 6.96 12.48 6.35
C MET A 144 5.99 11.30 6.13
N HIS A 145 5.68 10.59 7.21
CA HIS A 145 4.74 9.49 7.19
C HIS A 145 3.99 9.37 8.52
N CYS A 146 2.86 8.68 8.48
CA CYS A 146 2.02 8.47 9.64
C CYS A 146 1.91 6.98 9.98
N HIS A 147 2.16 6.64 11.24
CA HIS A 147 1.84 5.34 11.82
C HIS A 147 0.50 5.41 12.53
N LEU A 148 -0.39 4.47 12.23
CA LEU A 148 -1.67 4.30 12.93
C LEU A 148 -1.65 3.01 13.75
N ILE A 149 -2.11 3.10 15.00
CA ILE A 149 -2.44 1.97 15.87
C ILE A 149 -3.96 1.88 15.94
N VAL A 150 -4.55 0.89 15.28
CA VAL A 150 -6.01 0.72 15.20
C VAL A 150 -6.45 -0.49 16.02
N SER A 151 -7.37 -0.32 16.95
CA SER A 151 -7.92 -1.44 17.73
C SER A 151 -8.64 -2.44 16.84
N ARG A 152 -8.53 -3.74 17.16
CA ARG A 152 -9.33 -4.80 16.52
C ARG A 152 -10.81 -4.68 16.86
N LYS A 153 -11.16 -3.93 17.89
CA LYS A 153 -12.55 -3.70 18.29
C LYS A 153 -12.94 -2.27 17.90
N ASP A 154 -14.21 -2.09 17.58
CA ASP A 154 -14.79 -0.75 17.47
C ASP A 154 -14.68 0.00 18.81
N GLN A 155 -14.91 1.31 18.79
CA GLN A 155 -14.85 2.20 19.95
C GLN A 155 -15.73 1.70 21.11
N ALA A 156 -16.89 1.10 20.79
CA ALA A 156 -17.83 0.55 21.75
C ALA A 156 -17.46 -0.86 22.28
N GLY A 157 -16.40 -1.50 21.77
CA GLY A 157 -15.99 -2.84 22.18
C GLY A 157 -16.95 -3.96 21.76
N LYS A 158 -17.81 -3.74 20.78
CA LYS A 158 -18.86 -4.66 20.30
C LYS A 158 -18.43 -5.42 19.05
N LYS A 159 -18.07 -4.74 17.96
CA LYS A 159 -17.72 -5.35 16.67
C LYS A 159 -16.23 -5.70 16.59
N LYS A 160 -15.90 -6.85 15.96
CA LYS A 160 -14.52 -7.22 15.60
C LYS A 160 -14.22 -6.72 14.17
N LEU A 161 -13.16 -5.96 14.02
CA LEU A 161 -12.67 -5.32 12.80
C LEU A 161 -11.32 -5.94 12.45
N SER A 162 -11.20 -6.54 11.27
CA SER A 162 -9.97 -7.22 10.84
C SER A 162 -9.64 -6.84 9.40
N PRO A 163 -8.78 -5.84 9.15
CA PRO A 163 -8.43 -5.42 7.80
C PRO A 163 -7.60 -6.46 7.02
N LEU A 164 -7.03 -7.43 7.75
CA LEU A 164 -6.27 -8.55 7.19
C LEU A 164 -7.14 -9.78 6.89
N THR A 165 -8.47 -9.65 6.86
CA THR A 165 -9.33 -10.79 6.49
C THR A 165 -9.20 -11.12 4.99
N ASN A 166 -9.49 -12.38 4.64
CA ASN A 166 -9.65 -12.82 3.26
C ASN A 166 -11.09 -12.66 2.76
N HIS A 167 -12.04 -12.38 3.67
CA HIS A 167 -13.42 -12.06 3.30
C HIS A 167 -13.47 -10.60 2.82
N LYS A 168 -14.07 -10.35 1.66
CA LYS A 168 -14.21 -8.99 1.10
C LYS A 168 -15.67 -8.51 1.14
N ASN A 169 -16.52 -9.17 0.36
CA ASN A 169 -17.94 -8.87 0.24
C ASN A 169 -18.80 -10.12 0.48
N THR A 170 -18.53 -10.84 1.57
CA THR A 170 -19.24 -12.07 1.89
C THR A 170 -20.66 -11.74 2.35
N LYS A 171 -21.67 -12.15 1.56
CA LYS A 171 -23.11 -11.92 1.88
C LYS A 171 -23.77 -13.11 2.59
N LYS A 172 -23.13 -14.29 2.58
CA LYS A 172 -23.68 -15.57 3.07
C LYS A 172 -22.79 -16.18 4.16
N GLY A 173 -23.41 -16.83 5.14
CA GLY A 173 -22.70 -17.50 6.24
C GLY A 173 -22.58 -16.67 7.51
N ALA A 174 -21.81 -17.18 8.48
CA ALA A 174 -21.64 -16.55 9.79
C ALA A 174 -20.85 -15.23 9.74
N ILE A 175 -20.01 -15.05 8.70
CA ILE A 175 -19.25 -13.83 8.47
C ILE A 175 -19.93 -13.06 7.34
N LYS A 176 -20.62 -11.97 7.69
CA LYS A 176 -21.18 -11.01 6.74
C LYS A 176 -20.26 -9.79 6.64
N GLY A 177 -20.03 -9.32 5.42
CA GLY A 177 -19.09 -8.23 5.09
C GLY A 177 -17.68 -8.75 4.79
N GLY A 178 -16.68 -7.95 5.14
CA GLY A 178 -15.28 -8.26 4.89
C GLY A 178 -14.42 -7.01 4.96
N PHE A 179 -13.27 -7.02 4.30
CA PHE A 179 -12.43 -5.84 4.10
C PHE A 179 -11.62 -6.03 2.81
N ASP A 180 -11.72 -5.09 1.87
CA ASP A 180 -10.93 -5.12 0.64
C ASP A 180 -9.81 -4.07 0.70
N ARG A 181 -8.57 -4.52 0.92
CA ARG A 181 -7.41 -3.63 0.99
C ARG A 181 -7.19 -2.84 -0.30
N ALA A 182 -7.41 -3.45 -1.47
CA ALA A 182 -7.26 -2.75 -2.75
C ALA A 182 -8.28 -1.62 -2.87
N ASN A 183 -9.52 -1.85 -2.43
CA ASN A 183 -10.53 -0.79 -2.36
C ASN A 183 -10.13 0.33 -1.39
N LEU A 184 -9.56 0.00 -0.22
CA LEU A 184 -9.08 1.04 0.71
C LEU A 184 -8.05 1.94 0.02
N PHE A 185 -7.06 1.34 -0.64
CA PHE A 185 -5.96 2.08 -1.25
C PHE A 185 -6.47 2.98 -2.38
N GLN A 186 -7.35 2.48 -3.23
CA GLN A 186 -7.98 3.26 -4.29
C GLN A 186 -8.84 4.42 -3.74
N GLN A 187 -9.68 4.17 -2.72
CA GLN A 187 -10.53 5.21 -2.15
C GLN A 187 -9.71 6.27 -1.39
N ALA A 188 -8.66 5.85 -0.69
CA ALA A 188 -7.75 6.77 0.00
C ALA A 188 -7.01 7.66 -1.01
N GLU A 189 -6.51 7.08 -2.11
CA GLU A 189 -5.88 7.82 -3.21
C GLU A 189 -6.84 8.85 -3.83
N GLN A 190 -8.04 8.43 -4.24
CA GLN A 190 -9.04 9.34 -4.81
C GLN A 190 -9.50 10.40 -3.81
N GLY A 191 -9.58 10.06 -2.52
CA GLY A 191 -9.94 10.99 -1.46
C GLY A 191 -8.83 12.03 -1.23
N PHE A 192 -7.55 11.63 -1.31
CA PHE A 192 -6.43 12.56 -1.31
C PHE A 192 -6.54 13.55 -2.47
N ASP A 193 -6.76 13.04 -3.69
CA ASP A 193 -6.84 13.86 -4.90
C ASP A 193 -7.95 14.91 -4.79
N LYS A 194 -9.12 14.53 -4.27
CA LYS A 194 -10.23 15.46 -4.02
C LYS A 194 -9.95 16.45 -2.90
N LEU A 195 -9.34 15.99 -1.80
CA LEU A 195 -9.12 16.82 -0.61
C LEU A 195 -8.11 17.94 -0.87
N PHE A 196 -7.07 17.64 -1.66
CA PHE A 196 -5.97 18.55 -1.94
C PHE A 196 -5.97 19.09 -3.37
N ASN A 197 -6.98 18.74 -4.18
CA ASN A 197 -7.04 19.07 -5.60
C ASN A 197 -5.75 18.65 -6.34
N TYR A 198 -5.27 17.44 -6.06
CA TYR A 198 -4.07 16.87 -6.65
C TYR A 198 -4.41 16.22 -8.00
N ASP A 199 -3.81 16.71 -9.08
CA ASP A 199 -3.96 16.16 -10.42
C ASP A 199 -3.00 14.97 -10.62
N ARG A 200 -3.48 13.79 -10.23
CA ARG A 200 -2.67 12.57 -10.27
C ARG A 200 -2.51 12.06 -11.70
N GLN A 201 -1.26 11.88 -12.11
CA GLN A 201 -0.97 11.19 -13.37
C GLN A 201 -1.30 9.70 -13.26
N LEU A 202 -1.76 9.08 -14.35
CA LEU A 202 -2.09 7.65 -14.39
C LEU A 202 -0.94 6.78 -13.88
N THR A 203 0.30 7.09 -14.24
CA THR A 203 1.52 6.38 -13.82
C THR A 203 1.79 6.43 -12.32
N GLU A 204 1.19 7.39 -11.60
CA GLU A 204 1.29 7.55 -10.15
C GLU A 204 0.14 6.88 -9.38
N SER A 205 -0.86 6.35 -10.10
CA SER A 205 -2.06 5.75 -9.52
C SER A 205 -1.83 4.35 -8.98
N PHE A 206 -2.58 4.01 -7.93
CA PHE A 206 -2.63 2.67 -7.37
C PHE A 206 -3.03 1.63 -8.44
N GLU A 207 -3.98 1.97 -9.31
CA GLU A 207 -4.44 1.08 -10.38
C GLU A 207 -3.27 0.70 -11.31
N TYR A 208 -2.49 1.69 -11.73
CA TYR A 208 -1.33 1.49 -12.58
C TYR A 208 -0.29 0.59 -11.91
N TYR A 209 0.16 0.93 -10.70
CA TYR A 209 1.16 0.13 -9.98
C TYR A 209 0.69 -1.30 -9.71
N ASN A 210 -0.57 -1.46 -9.29
CA ASN A 210 -1.13 -2.78 -9.01
C ASN A 210 -1.26 -3.63 -10.29
N THR A 211 -1.62 -3.02 -11.42
CA THR A 211 -1.71 -3.70 -12.72
C THR A 211 -0.33 -4.09 -13.24
N MET A 212 0.65 -3.19 -13.15
CA MET A 212 2.02 -3.49 -13.58
C MET A 212 2.66 -4.61 -12.74
N LYS A 213 2.38 -4.65 -11.44
CA LYS A 213 2.95 -5.65 -10.54
C LYS A 213 2.24 -7.01 -10.57
N ASN A 214 0.90 -7.01 -10.62
CA ASN A 214 0.09 -8.21 -10.37
C ASN A 214 -0.83 -8.58 -11.55
N GLY A 215 -0.95 -7.73 -12.55
CA GLY A 215 -1.84 -7.94 -13.71
C GLY A 215 -1.29 -8.97 -14.69
N SER A 216 -2.15 -9.43 -15.60
CA SER A 216 -1.70 -10.28 -16.71
C SER A 216 -0.85 -9.46 -17.70
N ILE A 217 -0.06 -10.14 -18.52
CA ILE A 217 0.70 -9.50 -19.60
C ILE A 217 -0.21 -8.64 -20.50
N SER A 218 -1.43 -9.11 -20.80
CA SER A 218 -2.40 -8.34 -21.59
C SER A 218 -2.86 -7.07 -20.87
N ASP A 219 -3.08 -7.13 -19.55
CA ASP A 219 -3.50 -5.95 -18.77
C ASP A 219 -2.37 -4.93 -18.67
N GLN A 220 -1.12 -5.39 -18.53
CA GLN A 220 0.07 -4.54 -18.53
C GLN A 220 0.22 -3.79 -19.86
N PHE A 221 0.09 -4.48 -21.01
CA PHE A 221 0.11 -3.84 -22.32
C PHE A 221 -1.00 -2.80 -22.49
N LYS A 222 -2.24 -3.12 -22.13
CA LYS A 222 -3.36 -2.16 -22.17
C LYS A 222 -3.11 -0.94 -21.29
N MET A 223 -2.47 -1.13 -20.13
CA MET A 223 -2.15 -0.03 -19.23
C MET A 223 -1.06 0.87 -19.80
N GLN A 224 -0.04 0.30 -20.47
CA GLN A 224 0.98 1.08 -21.19
C GLN A 224 0.38 1.85 -22.38
N GLU A 225 -0.54 1.25 -23.14
CA GLU A 225 -1.25 1.94 -24.23
C GLU A 225 -2.03 3.16 -23.73
N ARG A 226 -2.71 3.03 -22.58
CA ARG A 226 -3.42 4.15 -21.94
C ARG A 226 -2.46 5.27 -21.52
N GLN A 227 -1.30 4.92 -20.96
CA GLN A 227 -0.27 5.91 -20.62
C GLN A 227 0.17 6.69 -21.86
N ILE A 228 0.55 6.00 -22.94
CA ILE A 228 1.01 6.65 -24.19
C ILE A 228 -0.08 7.52 -24.81
N SER A 229 -1.33 7.08 -24.77
CA SER A 229 -2.47 7.83 -25.33
C SER A 229 -2.74 9.11 -24.53
N GLY A 230 -2.74 9.04 -23.20
CA GLY A 230 -2.89 10.21 -22.34
C GLY A 230 -1.73 11.21 -22.46
N GLU A 231 -0.50 10.73 -22.67
CA GLU A 231 0.65 11.60 -22.95
C GLU A 231 0.55 12.35 -24.29
N LYS A 232 -0.13 11.76 -25.29
CA LYS A 232 -0.38 12.41 -26.58
C LYS A 232 -1.47 13.47 -26.50
N GLU A 233 -2.49 13.29 -25.67
CA GLU A 233 -3.57 14.26 -25.47
C GLU A 233 -3.12 15.48 -24.65
N ASN A 234 -2.17 15.29 -23.71
CA ASN A 234 -1.60 16.39 -22.90
C ASN A 234 -0.53 17.23 -23.64
N LYS A 235 -0.07 16.77 -24.81
CA LYS A 235 0.79 17.57 -25.70
C LYS A 235 -0.11 18.29 -26.70
N GLN A 236 -0.23 19.61 -26.58
CA GLN A 236 -0.85 20.42 -27.64
C GLN A 236 -0.19 20.09 -28.99
N PRO A 237 -0.95 20.03 -30.10
CA PRO A 237 -0.38 19.78 -31.41
C PRO A 237 0.54 20.94 -31.77
N VAL A 238 1.84 20.69 -31.78
CA VAL A 238 2.78 21.58 -32.46
C VAL A 238 2.45 21.45 -33.94
N ASN A 239 1.75 22.45 -34.49
CA ASN A 239 1.56 22.60 -35.92
C ASN A 239 2.93 22.75 -36.59
N ILE A 240 3.46 21.65 -37.10
CA ILE A 240 4.50 21.68 -38.13
C ILE A 240 3.77 21.47 -39.45
N GLU A 241 3.17 22.55 -39.95
CA GLU A 241 2.74 22.62 -41.34
C GLU A 241 3.96 22.90 -42.23
N ASN A 242 4.21 21.93 -43.11
CA ASN A 242 4.67 22.08 -44.50
C ASN A 242 6.13 22.48 -44.82
N LYS A 243 6.90 21.44 -45.20
CA LYS A 243 7.70 21.39 -46.44
C LYS A 243 7.81 19.91 -46.86
N VAL A 244 6.93 19.40 -47.73
CA VAL A 244 7.14 19.22 -49.19
C VAL A 244 8.38 18.33 -49.43
N GLU A 245 8.34 17.11 -50.00
CA GLU A 245 7.56 16.62 -51.14
C GLU A 245 7.66 15.09 -51.29
N ASN A 246 6.62 14.50 -51.89
CA ASN A 246 6.50 13.10 -52.33
C ASN A 246 7.57 12.67 -53.35
N LYS A 247 8.04 11.42 -53.27
CA LYS A 247 8.25 10.55 -54.45
C LYS A 247 8.04 9.06 -54.11
N TYR A 248 6.99 8.48 -54.72
CA TYR A 248 6.82 7.16 -55.37
C TYR A 248 7.59 5.95 -54.80
N GLU A 249 7.09 4.72 -54.68
CA GLU A 249 5.85 4.05 -55.10
C GLU A 249 5.86 2.64 -54.51
N ASN A 250 4.68 2.03 -54.40
CA ASN A 250 4.48 0.63 -54.05
C ASN A 250 5.13 -0.33 -55.08
N LYS A 251 5.74 -1.40 -54.58
CA LYS A 251 5.84 -2.67 -55.33
C LYS A 251 5.74 -3.86 -54.37
N TYR A 252 4.58 -4.52 -54.40
CA TYR A 252 4.44 -5.89 -53.93
C TYR A 252 5.04 -6.80 -55.01
N GLU A 253 5.88 -7.76 -54.60
CA GLU A 253 5.85 -9.11 -55.15
C GLU A 253 6.50 -10.11 -54.17
N ASP A 254 5.82 -11.26 -54.12
CA ASP A 254 5.93 -12.44 -53.26
C ASP A 254 7.11 -13.34 -53.66
N TYR A 255 7.67 -14.14 -52.73
CA TYR A 255 8.18 -15.50 -52.98
C TYR A 255 8.57 -16.21 -51.67
N GLN A 256 8.02 -17.40 -51.48
CA GLN A 256 8.21 -18.31 -50.35
C GLN A 256 9.60 -18.98 -50.27
N SER A 257 10.01 -19.23 -49.01
CA SER A 257 10.74 -20.39 -48.45
C SER A 257 12.04 -20.91 -49.07
N VAL A 258 13.12 -21.02 -48.26
CA VAL A 258 13.96 -22.22 -48.02
C VAL A 258 14.80 -22.02 -46.73
N ASN A 259 14.86 -23.06 -45.88
CA ASN A 259 15.73 -23.18 -44.70
C ASN A 259 17.17 -23.58 -45.08
N GLN A 260 18.20 -23.01 -44.44
CA GLN A 260 19.21 -23.72 -43.60
C GLN A 260 20.43 -22.84 -43.23
N GLU A 261 20.57 -22.63 -41.91
CA GLU A 261 21.76 -22.64 -41.03
C GLU A 261 23.12 -21.97 -41.37
N ASN A 262 23.50 -21.09 -40.42
CA ASN A 262 24.81 -20.90 -39.77
C ASN A 262 26.02 -20.29 -40.53
N LYS A 263 26.29 -19.00 -40.28
CA LYS A 263 27.56 -18.53 -39.64
C LYS A 263 27.56 -17.05 -39.25
N LYS A 264 28.02 -16.82 -38.02
CA LYS A 264 28.55 -15.59 -37.39
C LYS A 264 29.22 -14.60 -38.36
N GLU A 265 28.84 -13.32 -38.32
CA GLU A 265 29.51 -12.23 -37.58
C GLU A 265 29.03 -10.83 -38.00
N ASN A 266 29.08 -9.90 -37.04
CA ASN A 266 29.12 -8.43 -37.16
C ASN A 266 27.92 -7.67 -37.74
N ILE A 267 27.05 -7.17 -36.86
CA ILE A 267 26.33 -5.91 -37.09
C ILE A 267 26.63 -4.98 -35.91
N GLN A 268 27.33 -3.89 -36.24
CA GLN A 268 27.56 -2.74 -35.39
C GLN A 268 26.22 -2.13 -34.99
N ASN A 269 25.88 -2.19 -33.70
CA ASN A 269 24.74 -1.45 -33.16
C ASN A 269 25.06 0.04 -33.16
N PHE A 270 24.26 0.76 -33.93
CA PHE A 270 24.15 2.22 -33.91
C PHE A 270 23.69 2.71 -32.52
N ASN A 271 24.23 3.86 -32.15
CA ASN A 271 24.13 4.51 -30.85
C ASN A 271 22.71 4.65 -30.32
N GLN A 272 22.55 4.20 -29.07
CA GLN A 272 21.43 4.51 -28.21
C GLN A 272 21.80 5.77 -27.41
N SER A 273 21.10 6.87 -27.67
CA SER A 273 21.13 8.05 -26.81
C SER A 273 19.70 8.43 -26.42
N ASP A 274 19.51 8.50 -25.11
CA ASP A 274 18.64 9.44 -24.41
C ASP A 274 17.14 9.16 -24.34
N LEU A 275 16.78 8.12 -23.59
CA LEU A 275 15.60 8.11 -22.71
C LEU A 275 15.99 7.36 -21.44
N GLY A 276 15.94 8.05 -20.29
CA GLY A 276 16.38 7.57 -18.97
C GLY A 276 15.65 6.34 -18.44
N LEU A 277 15.96 5.17 -18.98
CA LEU A 277 15.43 3.86 -18.59
C LEU A 277 16.46 2.97 -17.89
N SER A 278 17.60 3.51 -17.46
CA SER A 278 18.68 2.72 -16.85
C SER A 278 18.35 2.13 -15.46
N SER A 279 17.24 2.53 -14.82
CA SER A 279 16.88 2.04 -13.49
C SER A 279 16.05 0.74 -13.49
N VAL A 280 15.43 0.34 -14.60
CA VAL A 280 14.45 -0.78 -14.61
C VAL A 280 15.04 -2.09 -15.14
N LEU A 281 16.18 -2.05 -15.84
CA LEU A 281 16.83 -3.23 -16.41
C LEU A 281 17.69 -4.04 -15.41
N GLY A 282 17.80 -3.60 -14.15
CA GLY A 282 18.59 -4.28 -13.12
C GLY A 282 17.91 -5.45 -12.40
N LEU A 283 16.66 -5.80 -12.72
CA LEU A 283 15.88 -6.84 -12.02
C LEU A 283 15.61 -8.11 -12.85
N LEU A 284 16.19 -8.22 -14.04
CA LEU A 284 16.15 -9.43 -14.85
C LEU A 284 17.48 -10.19 -14.78
N THR A 285 17.81 -10.67 -13.59
CA THR A 285 18.66 -11.87 -13.47
C THR A 285 17.76 -13.03 -13.09
N LEU A 286 17.43 -13.86 -14.10
CA LEU A 286 16.93 -15.21 -13.88
C LEU A 286 18.00 -15.95 -13.07
N ASP A 287 17.69 -16.31 -11.83
CA ASP A 287 18.45 -17.33 -11.12
C ASP A 287 17.55 -18.55 -10.93
N THR A 288 17.67 -19.47 -11.87
CA THR A 288 17.16 -20.82 -11.81
C THR A 288 17.91 -21.57 -10.72
N SER A 289 17.26 -21.83 -9.60
CA SER A 289 17.61 -22.95 -8.74
C SER A 289 16.34 -23.70 -8.34
N ASP A 290 16.02 -24.69 -9.15
CA ASP A 290 15.09 -25.77 -8.82
C ASP A 290 15.51 -26.45 -7.53
N LYS A 291 14.63 -26.42 -6.53
CA LYS A 291 14.52 -27.49 -5.53
C LYS A 291 13.05 -27.76 -5.25
N GLU A 292 12.60 -28.88 -5.79
CA GLU A 292 11.40 -29.61 -5.36
C GLU A 292 11.45 -29.83 -3.84
N GLU A 293 10.39 -29.48 -3.12
CA GLU A 293 10.10 -30.09 -1.82
C GLU A 293 8.67 -30.63 -1.80
N GLU A 294 8.63 -31.92 -1.48
CA GLU A 294 7.52 -32.84 -1.58
C GLU A 294 6.33 -32.52 -0.66
N GLN A 295 5.16 -32.92 -1.15
CA GLN A 295 3.92 -32.98 -0.38
C GLN A 295 4.02 -34.03 0.75
N ILE A 296 3.87 -33.60 2.00
CA ILE A 296 3.69 -34.53 3.13
C ILE A 296 2.18 -34.79 3.35
N PRO A 297 1.70 -36.05 3.31
CA PRO A 297 0.28 -36.37 3.47
C PRO A 297 -0.18 -36.29 4.94
N VAL A 298 -1.33 -35.65 5.15
CA VAL A 298 -2.00 -35.49 6.44
C VAL A 298 -2.52 -36.85 6.97
N LYS A 299 -1.90 -37.37 8.03
CA LYS A 299 -2.40 -38.55 8.76
C LYS A 299 -3.65 -38.19 9.58
N ARG A 300 -4.80 -38.79 9.21
CA ARG A 300 -6.05 -38.76 9.98
C ARG A 300 -5.87 -39.46 11.34
N LYS A 301 -6.12 -38.76 12.46
CA LYS A 301 -6.14 -39.35 13.81
C LYS A 301 -7.43 -40.16 14.02
N LYS A 302 -7.30 -41.45 14.32
CA LYS A 302 -8.40 -42.36 14.71
C LYS A 302 -8.93 -42.00 16.10
N LYS A 303 -10.27 -41.95 16.26
CA LYS A 303 -10.97 -41.77 17.55
C LYS A 303 -10.79 -43.03 18.43
N LYS A 304 -10.44 -42.86 19.71
CA LYS A 304 -10.43 -43.94 20.72
C LYS A 304 -11.87 -44.19 21.25
N PRO A 305 -12.28 -45.44 21.51
CA PRO A 305 -13.61 -45.76 22.03
C PRO A 305 -13.73 -45.49 23.53
N LYS A 306 -14.89 -44.98 23.97
CA LYS A 306 -15.27 -44.82 25.38
C LYS A 306 -15.63 -46.19 25.96
N ARG A 307 -14.91 -46.64 26.99
CA ARG A 307 -15.33 -47.75 27.86
C ARG A 307 -16.28 -47.21 28.93
N GLY A 308 -17.51 -47.71 28.94
CA GLY A 308 -18.49 -47.43 29.99
C GLY A 308 -18.18 -48.22 31.26
N PHE A 309 -18.38 -47.59 32.41
CA PHE A 309 -18.52 -48.28 33.68
C PHE A 309 -20.01 -48.56 33.93
N ARG A 310 -20.34 -49.82 34.17
CA ARG A 310 -21.65 -50.29 34.65
C ARG A 310 -21.41 -51.30 35.78
N ARG A 311 -21.50 -50.81 37.01
CA ARG A 311 -22.27 -51.28 38.17
C ARG A 311 -21.61 -50.74 39.43
#